data_AF-W2NRH3-F1
#
_entry.id   AF-W2NRH3-F1
#
_cell.length_a   1.000
_cell.length_b   1.000
_cell.length_c   1.000
_cell.angle_alpha   90.00
_cell.angle_beta   90.00
_cell.angle_gamma   90.00
#
_symmetry.space_group_name_H-M   'P 1'
#
loop_
_entity.id
_entity.type
_entity.pdbx_description
1 polymer ?
#
loop_
_entity_poly.entity_id
_entity_poly.type
_entity_poly.pdbx_seq_one_letter_code
_entity_poly.pdbx_strand_id
1 'polypeptide(L)'
;MSECIARLQELAIEDRSVERRAVGLAVISRRMMCSLVAEGELLDRVEHVLFFINDDTLEFEPLDDVVHADEKWLYEDKDKRSYLLFPGENPTHHIRKSKKFIPKTMFLAACCWNGKLELWPLTEKYIAQRSSCNCPKGTVCTRNIEVVNRAVYKDFLIRLVIPAIKKHWPCGD
;
A
#
# COMPACT_ATOMS: atom_id res chain seq x y z
N MET A 1 -32.32 -4.51 3.11
CA MET A 1 -31.31 -4.20 2.08
C MET A 1 -31.84 -3.44 0.86
N SER A 2 -32.94 -3.83 0.19
CA SER A 2 -33.39 -3.19 -1.07
C SER A 2 -33.84 -1.71 -0.95
N GLU A 3 -34.43 -1.32 0.18
CA GLU A 3 -34.95 0.04 0.38
C GLU A 3 -33.85 1.09 0.63
N CYS A 4 -32.77 0.72 1.33
CA CYS A 4 -31.63 1.61 1.56
C CYS A 4 -30.86 1.91 0.27
N ILE A 5 -30.69 0.90 -0.60
CA ILE A 5 -30.01 1.05 -1.89
C ILE A 5 -30.83 1.97 -2.81
N ALA A 6 -32.16 1.79 -2.86
CA ALA A 6 -33.04 2.66 -3.63
C ALA A 6 -32.98 4.13 -3.18
N ARG A 7 -32.94 4.38 -1.86
CA ARG A 7 -32.81 5.74 -1.31
C ARG A 7 -31.45 6.39 -1.57
N LEU A 8 -30.37 5.61 -1.66
CA LEU A 8 -29.04 6.11 -2.00
C LEU A 8 -28.91 6.48 -3.48
N GLN A 9 -29.63 5.78 -4.36
CA GLN A 9 -29.68 6.07 -5.80
C GLN A 9 -30.45 7.36 -6.14
N GLU A 10 -31.37 7.79 -5.28
CA GLU A 10 -32.13 9.04 -5.44
C GLU A 10 -31.35 10.31 -5.04
N LEU A 11 -30.19 10.16 -4.39
CA LEU A 11 -29.35 11.29 -3.99
C LEU A 11 -28.46 11.73 -5.16
N ALA A 12 -28.67 12.95 -5.64
CA ALA A 12 -27.84 13.55 -6.68
C ALA A 12 -26.37 13.62 -6.21
N ILE A 13 -25.50 12.87 -6.89
CA ILE A 13 -24.05 12.72 -6.63
C ILE A 13 -23.31 14.08 -6.63
N GLU A 14 -23.92 15.14 -7.14
CA GLU A 14 -23.32 16.48 -7.26
C GLU A 14 -23.44 17.37 -6.00
N ASP A 15 -24.18 16.96 -4.96
CA ASP A 15 -24.39 17.82 -3.80
C ASP A 15 -23.15 17.89 -2.89
N ARG A 16 -22.32 18.90 -3.17
CA ARG A 16 -21.10 19.32 -2.45
C ARG A 16 -21.30 19.49 -0.93
N SER A 17 -22.55 19.46 -0.42
CA SER A 17 -22.90 19.48 1.00
C SER A 17 -22.82 18.09 1.68
N VAL A 18 -23.01 17.00 0.94
CA VAL A 18 -22.88 15.61 1.40
C VAL A 18 -21.41 15.28 1.61
N GLU A 19 -20.57 15.72 0.67
CA GLU A 19 -19.12 15.66 0.73
C GLU A 19 -18.54 16.21 2.06
N ARG A 20 -18.94 17.43 2.43
CA ARG A 20 -18.43 18.09 3.64
C ARG A 20 -18.89 17.41 4.92
N ARG A 21 -20.09 16.83 4.93
CA ARG A 21 -20.64 16.08 6.08
C ARG A 21 -19.98 14.71 6.23
N ALA A 22 -19.74 14.00 5.13
CA ALA A 22 -19.08 12.69 5.13
C ALA A 22 -17.61 12.77 5.61
N VAL A 23 -16.86 13.82 5.23
CA VAL A 23 -15.49 14.06 5.73
C VAL A 23 -15.44 14.28 7.24
N GLY A 24 -16.45 14.96 7.79
CA GLY A 24 -16.56 15.19 9.23
C GLY A 24 -16.90 13.94 10.04
N LEU A 25 -17.58 12.97 9.44
CA LEU A 25 -18.04 11.74 10.09
C LEU A 25 -17.09 10.55 9.89
N ALA A 26 -16.45 10.43 8.72
CA ALA A 26 -15.69 9.24 8.34
C ALA A 26 -14.17 9.32 8.63
N VAL A 27 -13.65 10.47 9.09
CA VAL A 27 -12.19 10.71 9.25
C VAL A 27 -11.42 10.45 7.95
N ILE A 28 -12.05 10.66 6.79
CA ILE A 28 -11.43 10.49 5.46
C ILE A 28 -11.11 11.87 4.89
N SER A 29 -9.98 12.00 4.20
CA SER A 29 -9.61 13.28 3.58
C SER A 29 -10.62 13.69 2.51
N ARG A 30 -10.93 14.99 2.45
CA ARG A 30 -11.82 15.57 1.44
C ARG A 30 -11.43 15.21 0.01
N ARG A 31 -10.13 15.08 -0.26
CA ARG A 31 -9.60 14.72 -1.57
C ARG A 31 -9.96 13.30 -1.98
N MET A 32 -9.95 12.35 -1.04
CA MET A 32 -10.37 10.98 -1.33
C MET A 32 -11.84 10.96 -1.70
N MET A 33 -12.72 11.51 -0.84
CA MET A 33 -14.16 11.46 -1.11
C MET A 33 -14.56 12.22 -2.39
N CYS A 34 -13.94 13.35 -2.73
CA CYS A 34 -14.19 13.99 -4.04
C CYS A 34 -13.78 13.10 -5.23
N SER A 35 -12.74 12.26 -5.10
CA SER A 35 -12.37 11.28 -6.13
C SER A 35 -13.46 10.22 -6.28
N LEU A 36 -13.98 9.70 -5.15
CA LEU A 36 -14.98 8.62 -5.13
C LEU A 36 -16.32 9.05 -5.71
N VAL A 37 -16.70 10.30 -5.43
CA VAL A 37 -17.90 10.93 -5.96
C VAL A 37 -17.74 11.18 -7.46
N ALA A 38 -16.57 11.68 -7.90
CA ALA A 38 -16.29 11.95 -9.31
C ALA A 38 -16.19 10.69 -10.18
N GLU A 39 -15.74 9.57 -9.61
CA GLU A 39 -15.59 8.29 -10.31
C GLU A 39 -16.91 7.48 -10.36
N GLY A 40 -17.96 7.90 -9.64
CA GLY A 40 -19.24 7.18 -9.57
C GLY A 40 -19.19 5.89 -8.73
N GLU A 41 -18.05 5.57 -8.13
CA GLU A 41 -17.80 4.33 -7.37
C GLU A 41 -18.31 4.38 -5.91
N LEU A 42 -18.98 5.46 -5.51
CA LEU A 42 -19.45 5.62 -4.13
C LEU A 42 -20.41 4.50 -3.72
N LEU A 43 -21.30 4.09 -4.63
CA LEU A 43 -22.25 3.01 -4.37
C LEU A 43 -21.53 1.68 -4.17
N ASP A 44 -20.62 1.31 -5.07
CA ASP A 44 -19.83 0.08 -4.96
C ASP A 44 -19.04 0.01 -3.65
N ARG A 45 -18.54 1.15 -3.16
CA ARG A 45 -17.83 1.23 -1.87
C ARG A 45 -18.76 1.12 -0.68
N VAL A 46 -19.95 1.71 -0.75
CA VAL A 46 -20.97 1.55 0.30
C VAL A 46 -21.42 0.09 0.36
N GLU A 47 -21.69 -0.53 -0.79
CA GLU A 47 -22.01 -1.96 -0.86
C GLU A 47 -20.88 -2.83 -0.31
N HIS A 48 -19.62 -2.52 -0.65
CA HIS A 48 -18.46 -3.23 -0.12
C HIS A 48 -18.32 -3.10 1.41
N VAL A 49 -18.62 -1.93 1.99
CA VAL A 49 -18.58 -1.76 3.45
C VAL A 49 -19.74 -2.50 4.12
N LEU A 50 -20.94 -2.43 3.54
CA LEU A 50 -22.12 -3.13 4.05
C LEU A 50 -21.92 -4.65 4.07
N PHE A 51 -21.14 -5.19 3.14
CA PHE A 51 -20.78 -6.61 3.14
C PHE A 51 -20.08 -7.08 4.43
N PHE A 52 -19.35 -6.20 5.12
CA PHE A 52 -18.66 -6.53 6.37
C PHE A 52 -19.47 -6.19 7.63
N ILE A 53 -20.70 -5.69 7.49
CA ILE A 53 -21.56 -5.35 8.62
C ILE A 53 -22.60 -6.45 8.78
N ASN A 54 -22.73 -6.98 9.98
CA ASN A 54 -23.79 -7.92 10.31
C ASN A 54 -25.14 -7.17 10.36
N ASP A 55 -26.10 -7.57 9.53
CA ASP A 55 -27.41 -6.90 9.41
C ASP A 55 -28.23 -6.94 10.72
N ASP A 56 -28.04 -7.96 11.57
CA ASP A 56 -28.80 -8.13 12.81
C ASP A 56 -28.19 -7.33 13.98
N THR A 57 -26.87 -7.33 14.11
CA THR A 57 -26.18 -6.64 15.22
C THR A 57 -25.74 -5.22 14.88
N LEU A 58 -25.65 -4.89 13.59
CA LEU A 58 -25.07 -3.65 13.04
C LEU A 58 -23.62 -3.42 13.45
N GLU A 59 -22.91 -4.49 13.82
CA GLU A 59 -21.49 -4.49 14.14
C GLU A 59 -20.67 -5.01 12.95
N PHE A 60 -19.41 -4.58 12.86
CA PHE A 60 -18.49 -5.13 11.87
C PHE A 60 -18.12 -6.56 12.22
N GLU A 61 -18.14 -7.44 11.21
CA GLU A 61 -17.58 -8.77 11.35
C GLU A 61 -16.08 -8.69 11.64
N PRO A 62 -15.56 -9.54 12.55
CA PRO A 62 -14.13 -9.58 12.82
C PRO A 62 -13.39 -10.02 11.55
N LEU A 63 -12.53 -9.14 11.02
CA LEU A 63 -11.72 -9.36 9.81
C LEU A 63 -10.51 -10.27 10.08
N ASP A 64 -10.68 -11.24 10.97
CA ASP A 64 -9.61 -12.12 11.43
C ASP A 64 -9.13 -13.07 10.32
N ASP A 65 -9.96 -13.32 9.30
CA ASP A 65 -9.67 -14.15 8.12
C ASP A 65 -9.23 -13.36 6.88
N VAL A 66 -9.09 -12.03 7.01
CA VAL A 66 -8.70 -11.15 5.90
C VAL A 66 -7.21 -10.78 5.99
N VAL A 67 -6.52 -10.93 4.87
CA VAL A 67 -5.14 -10.44 4.69
C VAL A 67 -5.15 -9.33 3.65
N HIS A 68 -4.70 -8.14 4.06
CA HIS A 68 -4.52 -7.01 3.17
C HIS A 68 -3.11 -7.04 2.58
N ALA A 69 -3.02 -6.93 1.25
CA ALA A 69 -1.77 -6.82 0.53
C ALA A 69 -1.74 -5.56 -0.32
N ASP A 70 -0.61 -4.85 -0.34
CA ASP A 70 -0.44 -3.61 -1.09
C ASP A 70 1.01 -3.46 -1.56
N GLU A 71 1.20 -2.84 -2.73
CA GLU A 71 2.50 -2.46 -3.25
C GLU A 71 2.87 -1.03 -2.88
N LYS A 72 4.08 -0.86 -2.34
CA LYS A 72 4.55 0.47 -1.95
C LYS A 72 5.99 0.71 -2.35
N TRP A 73 6.24 1.89 -2.93
CA TRP A 73 7.58 2.41 -3.15
C TRP A 73 8.17 2.95 -1.85
N LEU A 74 9.26 2.33 -1.39
CA LEU A 74 10.10 2.84 -0.30
C LEU A 74 11.36 3.48 -0.88
N TYR A 75 11.73 4.62 -0.30
CA TYR A 75 12.97 5.31 -0.64
C TYR A 75 14.06 4.86 0.33
N GLU A 76 15.26 4.61 -0.18
CA GLU A 76 16.41 4.29 0.68
C GLU A 76 16.73 5.44 1.64
N ASP A 77 16.49 6.68 1.20
CA ASP A 77 16.74 7.87 1.99
C ASP A 77 15.63 8.93 1.84
N LYS A 78 15.57 9.87 2.79
CA LYS A 78 14.75 11.07 2.73
C LYS A 78 15.46 12.14 1.91
N ASP A 79 14.68 12.97 1.22
CA ASP A 79 15.21 14.07 0.41
C ASP A 79 15.95 15.12 1.26
N LYS A 80 15.44 15.40 2.46
CA LYS A 80 16.07 16.27 3.46
C LYS A 80 16.03 15.58 4.82
N ARG A 81 17.16 15.53 5.50
CA ARG A 81 17.27 15.09 6.90
C ARG A 81 17.84 16.24 7.73
N SER A 82 17.22 16.46 8.88
CA SER A 82 17.74 17.37 9.90
C SER A 82 18.56 16.56 10.89
N TYR A 83 19.76 17.02 11.21
CA TYR A 83 20.64 16.41 12.20
C TYR A 83 20.86 17.40 13.34
N LEU A 84 20.88 16.90 14.56
CA LEU A 84 21.45 17.61 15.69
C LEU A 84 22.94 17.30 15.71
N LEU A 85 23.78 18.33 15.76
CA LEU A 85 25.24 18.21 15.81
C LEU A 85 25.74 18.80 17.11
N PHE A 86 26.66 18.10 17.78
CA PHE A 86 27.35 18.65 18.95
C PHE A 86 28.51 19.58 18.53
N PRO A 87 28.96 20.48 19.42
CA PRO A 87 30.12 21.32 19.14
C PRO A 87 31.35 20.49 18.78
N GLY A 88 31.91 20.72 17.60
CA GLY A 88 33.08 19.98 17.07
C GLY A 88 32.74 18.85 16.09
N GLU A 89 31.46 18.48 15.94
CA GLU A 89 31.05 17.50 14.94
C GLU A 89 30.86 18.14 13.56
N ASN A 90 31.34 17.45 12.52
CA ASN A 90 31.10 17.88 11.15
C ASN A 90 29.75 17.31 10.65
N PRO A 91 28.98 18.08 9.88
CA PRO A 91 27.75 17.56 9.27
C PRO A 91 28.05 16.35 8.39
N THR A 92 27.19 15.34 8.46
CA THR A 92 27.29 14.17 7.58
C THR A 92 27.23 14.60 6.11
N HIS A 93 28.23 14.19 5.33
CA HIS A 93 28.28 14.54 3.92
C HIS A 93 27.20 13.79 3.13
N HIS A 94 26.22 14.52 2.59
CA HIS A 94 25.21 13.94 1.71
C HIS A 94 25.77 13.84 0.28
N ILE A 95 26.08 12.61 -0.14
CA ILE A 95 26.75 12.34 -1.43
C ILE A 95 25.80 12.63 -2.62
N ARG A 96 24.48 12.57 -2.43
CA ARG A 96 23.52 12.69 -3.55
C ARG A 96 23.03 14.12 -3.74
N LYS A 97 23.10 14.63 -4.97
CA LYS A 97 22.75 16.02 -5.30
C LYS A 97 21.25 16.31 -5.42
N SER A 98 20.41 15.29 -5.60
CA SER A 98 18.95 15.47 -5.70
C SER A 98 18.15 14.21 -5.39
N LYS A 99 16.87 14.39 -5.02
CA LYS A 99 15.87 13.32 -4.82
C LYS A 99 15.81 12.29 -5.96
N LYS A 100 16.04 12.73 -7.20
CA LYS A 100 15.96 11.85 -8.39
C LYS A 100 17.00 10.73 -8.36
N PHE A 101 18.11 10.93 -7.66
CA PHE A 101 19.15 9.93 -7.52
C PHE A 101 18.98 9.06 -6.28
N ILE A 102 17.96 9.26 -5.44
CA ILE A 102 17.70 8.39 -4.30
C ILE A 102 17.09 7.09 -4.83
N PRO A 103 17.73 5.93 -4.61
CA PRO A 103 17.18 4.65 -5.00
C PRO A 103 15.83 4.43 -4.30
N LYS A 104 14.89 3.87 -5.05
CA LYS A 104 13.60 3.45 -4.53
C LYS A 104 13.46 1.98 -4.81
N THR A 105 12.82 1.25 -3.91
CA THR A 105 12.52 -0.16 -4.08
C THR A 105 11.03 -0.34 -3.85
N MET A 106 10.37 -1.06 -4.75
CA MET A 106 8.97 -1.42 -4.56
C MET A 106 8.92 -2.64 -3.65
N PHE A 107 8.03 -2.62 -2.66
CA PHE A 107 7.78 -3.73 -1.77
C PHE A 107 6.32 -4.16 -1.88
N LEU A 108 6.09 -5.46 -1.87
CA LEU A 108 4.81 -6.05 -1.55
C LEU A 108 4.75 -6.21 -0.03
N ALA A 109 3.78 -5.58 0.61
CA ALA A 109 3.53 -5.74 2.04
C ALA A 109 2.23 -6.51 2.24
N ALA A 110 2.23 -7.44 3.19
CA ALA A 110 1.00 -8.09 3.65
C ALA A 110 0.81 -7.88 5.16
N CYS A 111 -0.42 -7.59 5.58
CA CYS A 111 -0.79 -7.51 6.99
C CYS A 111 -2.14 -8.17 7.26
N CYS A 112 -2.29 -8.66 8.48
CA CYS A 112 -3.54 -9.19 9.01
C CYS A 112 -3.91 -8.42 10.29
N TRP A 113 -5.06 -8.74 10.88
CA TRP A 113 -5.53 -8.10 12.12
C TRP A 113 -4.49 -8.13 13.25
N ASN A 114 -3.78 -9.26 13.40
CA ASN A 114 -2.77 -9.46 14.45
C ASN A 114 -1.41 -8.79 14.17
N GLY A 115 -1.30 -8.01 13.09
CA GLY A 115 -0.13 -7.19 12.81
C GLY A 115 0.45 -7.38 11.41
N LYS A 116 1.73 -7.04 11.28
CA LYS A 116 2.45 -7.16 10.01
C LYS A 116 2.82 -8.62 9.77
N LEU A 117 2.51 -9.11 8.58
CA LEU A 117 2.95 -10.42 8.14
C LEU A 117 4.42 -10.32 7.73
N GLU A 118 4.71 -9.78 6.54
CA GLU A 118 6.06 -9.59 6.02
C GLU A 118 6.10 -8.47 4.94
N LEU A 119 7.31 -8.09 4.54
CA LEU A 119 7.59 -7.22 3.39
C LEU A 119 8.54 -7.93 2.42
N TRP A 120 8.19 -7.96 1.15
CA TRP A 120 9.01 -8.56 0.10
C TRP A 120 9.42 -7.54 -0.97
N PRO A 121 10.71 -7.37 -1.26
CA PRO A 121 11.15 -6.47 -2.33
C PRO A 121 10.79 -7.06 -3.70
N LEU A 122 10.07 -6.29 -4.51
CA LEU A 122 9.76 -6.60 -5.91
C LEU A 122 11.00 -6.31 -6.78
N THR A 123 11.99 -7.18 -6.62
CA THR A 123 13.32 -7.06 -7.23
C THR A 123 13.71 -8.34 -7.96
N GLU A 124 14.55 -8.18 -8.97
CA GLU A 124 15.17 -9.27 -9.72
C GLU A 124 16.69 -9.15 -9.70
N LYS A 125 17.35 -10.30 -9.73
CA LYS A 125 18.81 -10.38 -9.91
C LYS A 125 19.12 -10.34 -11.40
N TYR A 126 20.11 -9.56 -11.78
CA TYR A 126 20.58 -9.48 -13.15
C TYR A 126 22.11 -9.45 -13.21
N ILE A 127 22.67 -9.83 -14.35
CA ILE A 127 24.11 -9.77 -14.59
C ILE A 127 24.44 -8.41 -15.22
N ALA A 128 25.38 -7.69 -14.61
CA ALA A 128 25.83 -6.40 -15.10
C ALA A 128 26.47 -6.52 -16.49
N GLN A 129 25.83 -5.91 -17.50
CA GLN A 129 26.29 -5.97 -18.90
C GLN A 129 27.47 -5.04 -19.19
N ARG A 130 27.62 -3.98 -18.39
CA ARG A 130 28.67 -2.97 -18.53
C ARG A 130 29.37 -2.81 -17.18
N SER A 131 30.68 -2.57 -17.23
CA SER A 131 31.44 -2.13 -16.07
C SER A 131 31.08 -0.69 -15.75
N SER A 132 30.72 -0.42 -14.51
CA SER A 132 30.70 0.92 -13.94
C SER A 132 31.76 1.05 -12.87
N CYS A 133 31.97 2.25 -12.33
CA CYS A 133 32.89 2.48 -11.22
C CYS A 133 32.62 1.56 -10.00
N ASN A 134 31.37 1.11 -9.82
CA ASN A 134 30.94 0.38 -8.63
C ASN A 134 30.37 -1.03 -8.91
N CYS A 135 30.19 -1.45 -10.17
CA CYS A 135 29.70 -2.80 -10.52
C CYS A 135 30.48 -3.25 -11.78
N PRO A 136 31.54 -4.09 -11.63
CA PRO A 136 32.26 -4.68 -12.75
C PRO A 136 31.34 -5.51 -13.65
N LYS A 137 31.68 -5.61 -14.94
CA LYS A 137 30.93 -6.44 -15.88
C LYS A 137 30.91 -7.90 -15.40
N GLY A 138 29.74 -8.53 -15.43
CA GLY A 138 29.56 -9.91 -14.95
C GLY A 138 29.12 -10.03 -13.49
N THR A 139 29.11 -8.94 -12.71
CA THR A 139 28.64 -8.96 -11.31
C THR A 139 27.13 -9.19 -11.26
N VAL A 140 26.68 -10.05 -10.33
CA VAL A 140 25.25 -10.22 -10.03
C VAL A 140 24.80 -9.01 -9.21
N CYS A 141 24.09 -8.09 -9.88
CA CYS A 141 23.54 -6.87 -9.30
C CYS A 141 22.01 -7.06 -9.15
N THR A 142 21.36 -6.35 -8.21
CA THR A 142 19.89 -6.45 -7.97
C THR A 142 19.22 -5.16 -8.45
N ARG A 143 18.09 -5.28 -9.14
CA ARG A 143 17.28 -4.12 -9.58
C ARG A 143 15.81 -4.36 -9.31
N ASN A 144 15.02 -3.30 -9.32
CA ASN A 144 13.56 -3.45 -9.27
C ASN A 144 13.06 -4.09 -10.55
N ILE A 145 11.97 -4.85 -10.41
CA ILE A 145 11.20 -5.29 -11.56
C ILE A 145 10.60 -4.05 -12.22
N GLU A 146 10.88 -3.84 -13.51
CA GLU A 146 10.44 -2.63 -14.23
C GLU A 146 8.93 -2.54 -14.37
N VAL A 147 8.26 -3.68 -14.60
CA VAL A 147 6.81 -3.77 -14.75
C VAL A 147 6.28 -4.92 -13.90
N VAL A 148 5.48 -4.59 -12.88
CA VAL A 148 4.76 -5.59 -12.09
C VAL A 148 3.49 -5.95 -12.84
N ASN A 149 3.55 -7.05 -13.58
CA ASN A 149 2.39 -7.60 -14.28
C ASN A 149 1.67 -8.64 -13.42
N ARG A 150 0.50 -9.09 -13.89
CA ARG A 150 -0.30 -10.11 -13.22
C ARG A 150 0.49 -11.40 -12.93
N ALA A 151 1.40 -11.81 -13.81
CA ALA A 151 2.17 -13.04 -13.64
C ALA A 151 3.22 -12.91 -12.52
N VAL A 152 3.95 -11.79 -12.48
CA VAL A 152 4.89 -11.47 -11.41
C VAL A 152 4.14 -11.38 -10.08
N TYR A 153 3.04 -10.63 -10.03
CA TYR A 153 2.27 -10.49 -8.80
C TYR A 153 1.74 -11.85 -8.29
N LYS A 154 1.21 -12.67 -9.20
CA LYS A 154 0.76 -14.04 -8.89
C LYS A 154 1.89 -14.92 -8.36
N ASP A 155 3.08 -14.85 -8.95
CA ASP A 155 4.25 -15.62 -8.48
C ASP A 155 4.64 -15.22 -7.05
N PHE A 156 4.66 -13.92 -6.75
CA PHE A 156 4.95 -13.41 -5.40
C PHE A 156 3.88 -13.85 -4.39
N LEU A 157 2.60 -13.79 -4.75
CA LEU A 157 1.52 -14.29 -3.88
C LEU A 157 1.70 -15.78 -3.55
N ILE A 158 1.95 -16.60 -4.57
CA ILE A 158 2.05 -18.06 -4.40
C ILE A 158 3.30 -18.45 -3.62
N ARG A 159 4.44 -17.80 -3.90
CA ARG A 159 5.74 -18.22 -3.36
C ARG A 159 6.09 -17.58 -2.04
N LEU A 160 5.54 -16.40 -1.75
CA LEU A 160 5.92 -15.60 -0.58
C LEU A 160 4.72 -15.39 0.34
N VAL A 161 3.65 -14.79 -0.17
CA VAL A 161 2.52 -14.36 0.67
C VAL A 161 1.77 -15.55 1.26
N ILE A 162 1.28 -16.48 0.43
CA ILE A 162 0.49 -17.63 0.90
C ILE A 162 1.29 -18.50 1.90
N PRO A 163 2.56 -18.85 1.65
CA PRO A 163 3.38 -19.55 2.64
C PRO A 163 3.56 -18.78 3.95
N ALA A 164 3.76 -17.46 3.89
CA ALA A 164 3.85 -16.63 5.08
C ALA A 164 2.53 -16.58 5.86
N ILE A 165 1.39 -16.54 5.17
CA ILE A 165 0.06 -16.62 5.80
C ILE A 165 -0.05 -17.95 6.54
N LYS A 166 0.22 -19.07 5.85
CA LYS A 166 0.17 -20.42 6.45
C LYS A 166 1.09 -20.60 7.65
N LYS A 167 2.23 -19.89 7.68
CA LYS A 167 3.17 -19.93 8.79
C LYS A 167 2.70 -19.12 10.01
N HIS A 168 2.05 -17.97 9.78
CA HIS A 168 1.58 -17.09 10.86
C HIS A 168 0.20 -17.47 11.37
N TRP A 169 -0.60 -18.17 10.55
CA TRP A 169 -1.91 -18.60 10.96
C TRP A 169 -1.80 -19.75 11.96
N PRO A 170 -2.52 -19.70 13.09
CA PRO A 170 -2.63 -20.86 13.95
C PRO A 170 -3.29 -22.00 13.17
N CYS A 171 -2.59 -23.12 13.03
CA CYS A 171 -3.28 -24.38 12.72
C CYS A 171 -4.11 -24.71 13.97
N GLY A 172 -5.42 -24.84 13.82
CA GLY A 172 -6.26 -25.37 14.90
C GLY A 172 -5.75 -26.75 15.32
N ASP A 173 -5.84 -27.04 16.61
CA ASP A 173 -5.63 -28.39 17.16
C ASP A 173 -6.60 -29.41 16.54
#